data_AF-A0A836TXG4-F1
#
_entry.id   AF-A0A836TXG4-F1
#
_cell.length_a   1.000
_cell.length_b   1.000
_cell.length_c   1.000
_cell.angle_alpha   90.00
_cell.angle_beta   90.00
_cell.angle_gamma   90.00
#
_symmetry.space_group_name_H-M   'P 1'
#
loop_
_entity.id
_entity.type
_entity.pdbx_description
1 polymer ?
#
loop_
_entity_poly.entity_id
_entity_poly.type
_entity_poly.pdbx_seq_one_letter_code
_entity_poly.pdbx_strand_id
1 'polypeptide(L)'
;MSDYFPLFPEQASTFAVQVDGLFFLLVSLSVFFAVGVMFFIVLFSVKYRRRSEDERPKPIKGSLPLELAWSIIPLILSLVVFALGAGIAFRMYRAPA
;
A
#
# COMPACT_ATOMS: atom_id res chain seq x y z
N MET A 1 -16.15 -20.80 8.68
CA MET A 1 -16.48 -19.81 7.64
C MET A 1 -17.96 -19.99 7.36
N SER A 2 -18.79 -18.94 7.39
CA SER A 2 -20.23 -19.09 7.14
C SER A 2 -20.49 -19.34 5.66
N ASP A 3 -21.09 -20.48 5.31
CA ASP A 3 -21.49 -20.82 3.92
C ASP A 3 -22.48 -19.82 3.31
N TYR A 4 -23.09 -18.98 4.15
CA TYR A 4 -24.03 -17.92 3.75
C TYR A 4 -23.35 -16.62 3.26
N PHE A 5 -22.04 -16.43 3.52
CA PHE A 5 -21.30 -15.23 3.08
C PHE A 5 -19.83 -15.56 2.76
N PRO A 6 -19.56 -16.23 1.61
CA PRO A 6 -18.21 -16.49 1.17
C PRO A 6 -17.52 -15.18 0.76
N LEU A 7 -16.38 -14.85 1.38
CA LEU A 7 -15.56 -13.67 1.03
C LEU A 7 -14.95 -13.78 -0.38
N PHE A 8 -14.67 -15.01 -0.83
CA PHE A 8 -14.19 -15.34 -2.17
C PHE A 8 -15.05 -16.49 -2.71
N PRO A 9 -16.22 -16.18 -3.33
CA PRO A 9 -17.08 -17.19 -3.92
C PRO A 9 -16.44 -17.83 -5.17
N GLU A 10 -17.07 -18.89 -5.68
CA GLU A 10 -16.65 -19.53 -6.93
C GLU A 10 -16.62 -18.52 -8.10
N GLN A 11 -15.60 -18.64 -8.95
CA GLN A 11 -15.38 -17.71 -10.06
C GLN A 11 -16.47 -17.88 -11.12
N ALA A 12 -17.35 -16.88 -11.25
CA ALA A 12 -18.44 -16.88 -12.24
C ALA A 12 -18.12 -16.07 -13.51
N SER A 13 -16.92 -15.48 -13.61
CA SER A 13 -16.51 -14.61 -14.71
C SER A 13 -15.04 -14.79 -15.08
N THR A 14 -14.73 -14.67 -16.36
CA THR A 14 -13.34 -14.65 -16.87
C THR A 14 -12.54 -13.45 -16.34
N PHE A 15 -13.21 -12.43 -15.82
CA PHE A 15 -12.59 -11.29 -15.17
C PHE A 15 -12.34 -11.50 -13.67
N ALA A 16 -12.97 -12.49 -13.02
CA ALA A 16 -12.89 -12.70 -11.58
C ALA A 16 -11.43 -12.81 -11.10
N VAL A 17 -10.62 -13.63 -11.77
CA VAL A 17 -9.18 -13.80 -11.47
C VAL A 17 -8.41 -12.47 -11.51
N GLN A 18 -8.70 -11.62 -12.49
CA GLN A 18 -8.00 -10.33 -12.66
C GLN A 18 -8.39 -9.34 -11.56
N VAL A 19 -9.67 -9.30 -11.19
CA VAL A 19 -10.19 -8.45 -10.12
C VAL A 19 -9.65 -8.90 -8.77
N ASP A 20 -9.72 -10.19 -8.47
CA ASP A 20 -9.22 -10.77 -7.22
C ASP A 20 -7.72 -10.53 -7.09
N GLY A 21 -6.96 -10.69 -8.18
CA GLY A 21 -5.52 -10.38 -8.20
C GLY A 21 -5.23 -8.90 -7.89
N LEU A 22 -6.00 -7.97 -8.46
CA LEU A 22 -5.86 -6.54 -8.15
C LEU A 22 -6.24 -6.24 -6.70
N PHE A 23 -7.29 -6.88 -6.18
CA PHE A 23 -7.70 -6.76 -4.79
C PHE A 23 -6.59 -7.24 -3.83
N PHE A 24 -6.04 -8.43 -4.05
CA PHE A 24 -4.95 -8.95 -3.22
C PHE A 24 -3.69 -8.08 -3.29
N LEU A 25 -3.38 -7.52 -4.46
CA LEU A 25 -2.28 -6.55 -4.61
C LEU A 25 -2.52 -5.31 -3.73
N LEU A 26 -3.70 -4.71 -3.80
CA LEU A 26 -4.08 -3.52 -3.04
C LEU A 26 -4.05 -3.78 -1.52
N VAL A 27 -4.62 -4.91 -1.09
CA VAL A 27 -4.63 -5.31 0.33
C VAL A 27 -3.19 -5.56 0.81
N SER A 28 -2.38 -6.26 0.03
CA SER A 28 -0.98 -6.53 0.39
C SER A 28 -0.16 -5.26 0.50
N LEU A 29 -0.33 -4.31 -0.43
CA LEU A 29 0.30 -2.98 -0.35
C LEU A 29 -0.15 -2.22 0.89
N SER A 30 -1.46 -2.23 1.19
CA SER A 30 -2.02 -1.56 2.37
C SER A 30 -1.43 -2.13 3.67
N VAL A 31 -1.39 -3.46 3.79
CA VAL A 31 -0.78 -4.15 4.94
C VAL A 31 0.72 -3.85 5.03
N PHE A 32 1.43 -3.88 3.91
CA PHE A 32 2.86 -3.56 3.87
C PHE A 32 3.16 -2.15 4.41
N PHE A 33 2.44 -1.13 3.94
CA PHE A 33 2.62 0.24 4.44
C PHE A 33 2.19 0.38 5.90
N ALA A 34 1.06 -0.22 6.29
CA ALA A 34 0.59 -0.17 7.68
C ALA A 34 1.62 -0.77 8.65
N VAL A 35 2.14 -1.97 8.33
CA VAL A 35 3.16 -2.65 9.12
C VAL A 35 4.47 -1.86 9.12
N GLY A 36 4.91 -1.36 7.95
CA GLY A 36 6.13 -0.57 7.83
C GLY A 36 6.08 0.72 8.66
N VAL A 37 5.00 1.48 8.56
CA VAL A 37 4.80 2.70 9.35
C VAL A 37 4.75 2.39 10.84
N MET A 38 3.98 1.38 11.26
CA MET A 38 3.92 0.95 12.66
C MET A 38 5.32 0.54 13.18
N PHE A 39 6.07 -0.21 12.40
CA PHE A 39 7.42 -0.62 12.73
C PHE A 39 8.33 0.60 12.94
N PHE A 40 8.34 1.58 12.03
CA PHE A 40 9.15 2.79 12.17
C PHE A 40 8.73 3.63 13.37
N ILE A 41 7.43 3.75 13.65
CA ILE A 41 6.92 4.43 14.84
C ILE A 41 7.50 3.78 16.09
N VAL A 42 7.30 2.47 16.27
CA VAL A 42 7.80 1.73 17.45
C VAL A 42 9.32 1.84 17.56
N LEU A 43 10.04 1.64 16.46
CA LEU A 43 11.49 1.72 16.41
C LEU A 43 11.99 3.10 16.84
N PHE A 44 11.42 4.17 16.31
CA PHE A 44 11.81 5.54 16.66
C PHE A 44 11.37 5.94 18.07
N SER A 45 10.20 5.50 18.52
CA SER A 45 9.75 5.70 19.90
C SER A 45 10.70 5.08 20.92
N VAL A 46 11.23 3.88 20.64
CA VAL A 46 12.20 3.22 21.53
C VAL A 46 13.60 3.82 21.38
N LYS A 47 14.06 4.03 20.13
CA LYS A 47 15.42 4.50 19.83
C LYS A 47 15.67 5.93 20.28
N TYR A 48 14.69 6.82 20.12
CA TYR A 48 14.80 8.24 20.43
C TYR A 48 14.06 8.63 21.73
N ARG A 49 13.79 7.66 22.61
CA ARG A 49 13.24 7.91 23.94
C ARG A 49 14.22 8.75 24.77
N ARG A 50 13.78 9.92 25.23
CA ARG A 50 14.56 10.81 26.13
C ARG A 50 15.00 10.05 27.39
N ARG A 51 16.28 10.15 27.73
CA ARG A 51 16.89 9.52 28.91
C ARG A 51 17.41 10.51 29.95
N SER A 52 17.67 11.76 29.56
CA SER A 52 18.09 12.83 30.46
C SER A 52 17.41 14.16 30.10
N GLU A 53 17.28 15.05 31.08
CA GLU A 53 16.75 16.40 30.87
C GLU A 53 17.63 17.23 29.91
N ASP A 54 18.93 16.93 29.85
CA ASP A 54 19.90 17.66 29.00
C ASP A 54 19.96 17.19 27.54
N GLU A 55 19.22 16.12 27.18
CA GLU A 55 19.15 15.63 25.80
C GLU A 55 18.28 16.55 24.93
N ARG A 56 18.89 17.62 24.40
CA ARG A 56 18.27 18.52 23.43
C ARG A 56 18.62 18.08 22.00
N PRO A 57 17.64 17.67 21.17
CA PRO A 57 17.92 17.25 19.80
C PRO A 57 18.42 18.44 18.96
N LYS A 58 19.42 18.19 18.11
CA LYS A 58 19.87 19.19 17.13
C LYS A 58 18.78 19.41 16.08
N PRO A 59 18.49 20.66 15.68
CA PRO A 59 17.52 20.93 14.64
C PRO A 59 18.03 20.40 13.29
N ILE A 60 17.30 19.46 12.70
CA ILE A 60 17.54 18.93 11.35
C ILE A 60 16.58 19.66 10.41
N LYS A 61 17.11 20.34 9.38
CA LYS A 61 16.31 21.20 8.49
C LYS A 61 15.59 20.45 7.35
N GLY A 62 15.82 19.15 7.20
CA GLY A 62 15.23 18.33 6.14
C GLY A 62 16.28 17.44 5.47
N SER A 63 15.84 16.62 4.54
CA SER A 63 16.72 15.76 3.76
C SER A 63 16.11 15.50 2.39
N LEU A 64 16.58 16.25 1.40
CA LEU A 64 16.12 16.16 0.01
C LEU A 64 16.10 14.72 -0.54
N PRO A 65 17.11 13.85 -0.29
CA PRO A 65 17.06 12.48 -0.79
C PRO A 65 15.91 11.67 -0.19
N LEU A 66 15.61 11.86 1.11
CA LEU A 66 14.52 11.16 1.79
C LEU A 66 13.16 11.67 1.30
N GLU A 67 13.06 12.99 1.09
CA GLU A 67 11.88 13.65 0.56
C GLU A 67 11.53 13.16 -0.85
N LEU A 68 12.54 13.03 -1.71
CA LEU A 68 12.39 12.45 -3.04
C LEU A 68 12.01 10.98 -2.97
N ALA A 69 12.67 10.19 -2.11
CA ALA A 69 12.38 8.77 -1.97
C ALA A 69 10.93 8.50 -1.57
N TRP A 70 10.43 9.19 -0.53
CA TRP A 70 9.05 8.99 -0.07
C TRP A 70 7.99 9.59 -1.00
N SER A 71 8.37 10.41 -1.99
CA SER A 71 7.41 11.01 -2.94
C SER A 71 7.36 10.21 -4.24
N ILE A 72 8.53 9.84 -4.78
CA ILE A 72 8.65 9.13 -6.04
C ILE A 72 8.19 7.68 -5.92
N ILE A 73 8.54 6.98 -4.84
CA ILE A 73 8.18 5.57 -4.67
C ILE A 73 6.65 5.40 -4.63
N PRO A 74 5.87 6.13 -3.79
CA PRO A 74 4.42 6.02 -3.82
C PRO A 74 3.79 6.45 -5.14
N LEU A 75 4.37 7.46 -5.81
CA LEU A 75 3.89 7.88 -7.13
C LEU A 75 3.99 6.74 -8.14
N ILE A 76 5.16 6.11 -8.27
CA ILE A 76 5.35 4.99 -9.21
C ILE A 76 4.40 3.82 -8.87
N LEU A 77 4.29 3.46 -7.58
CA LEU A 77 3.38 2.40 -7.14
C LEU A 77 1.92 2.71 -7.53
N SER A 78 1.47 3.95 -7.32
CA SER A 78 0.12 4.38 -7.70
C SER A 78 -0.11 4.30 -9.21
N LEU A 79 0.87 4.68 -10.03
CA LEU A 79 0.77 4.63 -11.49
C LEU A 79 0.69 3.18 -12.00
N VAL A 80 1.45 2.26 -11.41
CA VAL A 80 1.40 0.82 -11.76
C VAL A 80 0.04 0.24 -11.42
N VAL A 81 -0.45 0.45 -10.20
CA VAL A 81 -1.77 -0.02 -9.75
C VAL A 81 -2.87 0.57 -10.63
N PHE A 82 -2.79 1.86 -10.94
CA PHE A 82 -3.74 2.54 -11.83
C PHE A 82 -3.73 1.91 -13.23
N ALA A 83 -2.57 1.71 -13.84
CA ALA A 83 -2.47 1.12 -15.18
C ALA A 83 -3.07 -0.29 -15.23
N LEU A 84 -2.81 -1.12 -14.22
CA LEU A 84 -3.39 -2.47 -14.11
C LEU A 84 -4.92 -2.41 -13.97
N GLY A 85 -5.42 -1.57 -13.04
CA GLY A 85 -6.86 -1.42 -12.80
C GLY A 85 -7.61 -0.83 -13.99
N ALA A 86 -7.08 0.23 -14.59
CA ALA A 86 -7.63 0.83 -15.80
C ALA A 86 -7.68 -0.18 -16.94
N GLY A 87 -6.61 -0.97 -17.15
CA GLY A 87 -6.58 -2.01 -18.17
C GLY A 87 -7.67 -3.07 -17.99
N ILE A 88 -7.94 -3.49 -16.74
CA ILE A 88 -9.03 -4.42 -16.43
C ILE A 88 -10.38 -3.77 -16.73
N ALA A 89 -10.60 -2.54 -16.27
CA ALA A 89 -11.84 -1.80 -16.48
C ALA A 89 -12.15 -1.63 -17.98
N PHE A 90 -11.16 -1.19 -18.78
CA PHE A 90 -11.35 -1.03 -20.23
C PHE A 90 -11.75 -2.35 -20.93
N ARG A 91 -11.22 -3.49 -20.47
CA ARG A 91 -11.61 -4.81 -21.02
C ARG A 91 -13.03 -5.21 -20.63
N MET A 92 -13.50 -4.84 -19.44
CA MET A 92 -14.87 -5.13 -18.99
C MET A 92 -15.92 -4.29 -19.71
N TYR A 93 -15.62 -3.01 -19.97
CA TYR A 93 -16.58 -2.09 -20.59
C TYR A 93 -16.62 -2.17 -22.13
N ARG A 94 -15.72 -2.95 -22.75
CA ARG A 94 -15.74 -3.18 -24.20
C ARG A 94 -16.59 -4.40 -24.50
N ALA A 95 -17.71 -4.21 -25.20
CA ALA A 95 -18.53 -5.32 -25.65
C ALA A 95 -17.70 -6.28 -26.55
N PRO A 96 -17.80 -7.61 -26.36
CA PRO A 96 -17.16 -8.56 -27.26
C PRO A 96 -17.71 -8.36 -28.69
N ALA A 97 -16.82 -8.38 -29.67
CA ALA A 97 -17.17 -8.31 -31.10
C ALA A 97 -17.81 -9.61 -31.58
#